data_AF-I0A0B4-F1
#
_entry.id   AF-I0A0B4-F1
#
_cell.length_a   1.000
_cell.length_b   1.000
_cell.length_c   1.000
_cell.angle_alpha   90.00
_cell.angle_beta   90.00
_cell.angle_gamma   90.00
#
_symmetry.space_group_name_H-M   'P 1'
#
loop_
_entity.id
_entity.type
_entity.pdbx_description
1 polymer ?
#
loop_
_entity_poly.entity_id
_entity_poly.type
_entity_poly.pdbx_seq_one_letter_code
_entity_poly.pdbx_strand_id
1 'polypeptide(L)'
;MITLSIYWYRCDLCGKNSPTANCTIKNRKLNVCYRCFITFKLWNKCSDYGWKIEVKRLSNANTEEKLEKLEFILEEISKKE
;
A
#
# COMPACT_ATOMS: atom_id res chain seq x y z
N MET A 1 -1.44 9.10 20.40
CA MET A 1 -0.27 8.47 19.73
C MET A 1 -0.64 8.26 18.27
N ILE A 2 0.00 8.96 17.33
CA ILE A 2 -0.31 8.79 15.89
C ILE A 2 0.55 7.63 15.39
N THR A 3 -0.07 6.47 15.19
CA THR A 3 0.57 5.30 14.59
C THR A 3 0.75 5.57 13.09
N LEU A 4 1.99 5.79 12.67
CA LEU A 4 2.34 6.06 11.28
C LEU A 4 2.63 4.71 10.59
N SER A 5 1.61 4.14 9.96
CA SER A 5 1.77 2.91 9.17
C SER A 5 2.43 3.24 7.83
N ILE A 6 3.75 3.04 7.72
CA ILE A 6 4.45 3.10 6.43
C ILE A 6 4.19 1.76 5.74
N TYR A 7 3.38 1.75 4.69
CA TYR A 7 3.14 0.55 3.91
C TYR A 7 4.30 0.32 2.94
N TRP A 8 5.06 -0.76 3.17
CA TRP A 8 6.15 -1.20 2.31
C TRP A 8 5.58 -2.17 1.29
N TYR A 9 5.42 -1.73 0.05
CA TYR A 9 5.04 -2.62 -1.06
C TYR A 9 6.28 -3.02 -1.86
N ARG A 10 6.15 -4.13 -2.57
CA ARG A 10 7.18 -4.57 -3.52
C ARG A 10 7.19 -3.62 -4.72
N CYS A 11 8.35 -3.07 -5.03
CA CYS A 11 8.54 -2.30 -6.27
C CYS A 11 8.47 -3.23 -7.49
N ASP A 12 7.63 -2.92 -8.45
CA ASP A 12 7.45 -3.70 -9.69
C ASP A 12 8.66 -3.64 -10.62
N LEU A 13 9.57 -2.69 -10.41
CA LEU A 13 10.76 -2.50 -11.25
C LEU A 13 12.02 -3.17 -10.69
N CYS A 14 12.27 -3.04 -9.39
CA CYS A 14 13.48 -3.60 -8.76
C CYS A 14 13.20 -4.77 -7.81
N GLY A 15 11.93 -5.09 -7.57
CA GLY A 15 11.51 -6.21 -6.71
C GLY A 15 11.75 -6.02 -5.22
N LYS A 16 12.31 -4.89 -4.79
CA LYS A 16 12.59 -4.60 -3.36
C LYS A 16 11.34 -4.09 -2.66
N ASN A 17 11.17 -4.49 -1.40
CA ASN A 17 10.18 -3.88 -0.51
C ASN A 17 10.68 -2.48 -0.14
N SER A 18 9.88 -1.47 -0.44
CA SER A 18 10.22 -0.07 -0.21
C SER A 18 8.92 0.71 -0.04
N PRO A 19 8.95 1.94 0.49
CA PRO A 19 7.87 2.86 0.20
C PRO A 19 7.78 3.00 -1.34
N THR A 20 6.60 2.77 -1.90
CA THR A 20 6.33 2.87 -3.33
C THR A 20 5.18 3.83 -3.58
N ALA A 21 5.15 4.44 -4.76
CA ALA A 21 4.00 5.20 -5.25
C ALA A 21 3.57 4.65 -6.62
N ASN A 22 2.33 4.93 -6.99
CA ASN A 22 1.79 4.55 -8.28
C ASN A 22 2.45 5.36 -9.41
N CYS A 23 2.97 4.68 -10.42
CA CYS A 23 3.44 5.23 -11.68
C CYS A 23 2.64 4.60 -12.82
N THR A 24 2.23 5.40 -13.82
CA THR A 24 1.56 4.89 -15.01
C THR A 24 2.55 4.81 -16.17
N ILE A 25 2.74 3.61 -16.72
CA ILE A 25 3.57 3.37 -17.91
C ILE A 25 2.68 2.69 -18.95
N LYS A 26 2.51 3.32 -20.12
CA LYS A 26 1.68 2.77 -21.23
C LYS A 26 0.33 2.23 -20.75
N ASN A 27 -0.41 3.04 -19.98
CA ASN A 27 -1.72 2.71 -19.37
C ASN A 27 -1.71 1.58 -18.31
N ARG A 28 -0.55 1.10 -17.87
CA ARG A 28 -0.45 0.17 -16.72
C ARG A 28 0.00 0.92 -15.47
N LYS A 29 -0.71 0.70 -14.37
CA LYS A 29 -0.33 1.19 -13.03
C LYS A 29 0.72 0.24 -12.43
N LEU A 30 1.82 0.80 -11.95
CA LEU A 30 2.93 0.09 -11.32
C LEU A 30 3.26 0.73 -9.98
N ASN A 31 3.57 -0.09 -8.98
CA ASN A 31 4.16 0.34 -7.72
C ASN A 31 5.67 0.53 -7.92
N VAL A 32 6.12 1.78 -7.86
CA VAL A 32 7.52 2.13 -8.14
C VAL A 32 8.15 2.77 -6.91
N CYS A 33 9.34 2.32 -6.50
CA CYS A 33 10.10 2.98 -5.43
C CYS A 33 10.74 4.30 -5.91
N TYR A 34 11.09 5.20 -5.00
CA TYR A 34 11.58 6.55 -5.33
C TYR A 34 12.78 6.53 -6.27
N ARG A 35 13.73 5.63 -5.98
CA ARG A 35 14.95 5.46 -6.77
C ARG A 35 14.63 5.04 -8.21
N CYS A 36 13.74 4.08 -8.38
CA CYS A 36 13.29 3.64 -9.69
C CYS A 36 12.46 4.74 -10.38
N PHE A 37 11.64 5.49 -9.65
CA PHE A 37 10.85 6.60 -10.20
C PHE A 37 11.74 7.68 -10.80
N ILE A 38 12.77 8.16 -10.07
CA ILE A 38 13.72 9.16 -10.61
C ILE A 38 14.38 8.64 -11.87
N THR A 39 14.86 7.39 -11.82
CA THR A 39 15.56 6.77 -12.96
C THR A 39 14.64 6.71 -14.18
N PHE A 40 13.38 6.28 -14.01
CA PHE A 40 12.43 6.17 -15.11
C PHE A 40 11.87 7.53 -15.58
N LYS A 41 11.80 8.53 -14.71
CA LYS A 41 11.44 9.90 -15.07
C LYS A 41 12.50 10.53 -15.96
N LEU A 42 13.79 10.33 -15.67
CA LEU A 42 14.89 10.74 -16.55
C LEU A 42 14.80 10.11 -17.95
N TRP A 43 14.14 8.96 -18.06
CA TRP A 43 13.94 8.26 -19.33
C TRP A 43 12.59 8.60 -19.99
N ASN A 44 11.85 9.58 -19.45
CA ASN A 44 10.50 9.98 -19.89
C ASN A 44 9.50 8.82 -19.99
N LYS A 45 9.68 7.75 -19.21
CA LYS A 45 8.84 6.54 -19.25
C LYS A 45 7.66 6.55 -18.28
N CYS A 46 7.67 7.45 -17.30
CA CYS A 46 6.57 7.62 -16.35
C CYS A 46 5.87 8.96 -16.66
N SER A 47 4.62 8.90 -17.13
CA SER A 47 3.82 10.11 -17.35
C SER A 47 3.49 10.72 -16.00
N ASP A 48 3.91 11.97 -15.77
CA ASP A 48 3.86 12.68 -14.49
C ASP A 48 2.58 12.42 -13.69
N TYR A 49 2.68 11.54 -12.70
CA TYR A 49 1.91 11.60 -11.46
C TYR A 49 2.91 11.35 -10.35
N GLY A 50 3.12 12.43 -9.57
CA GLY A 50 4.18 12.56 -8.60
C GLY A 50 4.23 11.37 -7.66
N TRP A 51 5.45 10.93 -7.38
CA TRP A 51 5.79 10.19 -6.19
C TRP A 51 5.31 10.99 -4.97
N LYS A 52 4.06 10.78 -4.57
CA LYS A 52 3.43 11.40 -3.41
C LYS A 52 3.34 10.33 -2.35
N ILE A 53 3.93 10.60 -1.19
CA ILE A 53 3.71 9.80 -0.01
C ILE A 53 2.26 10.06 0.40
N GLU A 54 1.35 9.16 0.04
CA GLU A 54 -0.02 9.20 0.52
C GLU A 54 -0.04 8.73 1.97
N VAL A 55 0.01 9.68 2.91
CA VAL A 55 -0.31 9.40 4.31
C VAL A 55 -1.82 9.22 4.41
N LYS A 56 -2.30 7.99 4.20
CA LYS A 56 -3.69 7.65 4.45
C LYS A 56 -3.89 7.57 5.95
N ARG A 57 -4.68 8.50 6.52
CA ARG A 57 -5.32 8.24 7.81
C ARG A 57 -6.20 7.02 7.61
N LEU A 58 -5.86 5.91 8.27
CA LEU A 58 -6.79 4.82 8.44
C LEU A 58 -7.97 5.38 9.23
N SER A 59 -9.12 5.55 8.60
CA SER A 59 -10.35 5.80 9.33
C SER A 59 -10.67 4.53 10.11
N ASN A 60 -10.67 4.62 11.43
CA ASN A 60 -10.95 3.50 12.34
C ASN A 60 -12.33 2.86 12.11
N ALA A 61 -13.22 3.54 11.36
CA ALA A 61 -14.58 3.10 11.07
C ALA A 61 -14.69 1.68 10.47
N ASN A 62 -13.74 1.25 9.64
CA ASN A 62 -13.75 -0.10 9.06
C ASN A 62 -13.04 -1.16 9.92
N THR A 63 -12.42 -0.76 11.02
CA THR A 63 -11.59 -1.65 11.85
C THR A 63 -12.42 -2.25 12.98
N GLU A 64 -13.29 -1.46 13.63
CA GLU A 64 -14.18 -1.94 14.70
C GLU A 64 -15.18 -3.01 14.19
N GLU A 65 -15.90 -2.75 13.10
CA GLU A 65 -16.84 -3.72 12.53
C GLU A 65 -16.15 -5.03 12.07
N LYS A 66 -14.91 -4.93 11.58
CA LYS A 66 -14.11 -6.10 11.20
C LYS A 66 -13.58 -6.87 12.40
N LEU A 67 -13.22 -6.17 13.48
CA LEU A 67 -12.77 -6.78 14.73
C LEU A 67 -13.92 -7.55 15.40
N GLU A 68 -15.12 -6.96 15.49
CA GLU A 68 -16.30 -7.63 16.03
C GLU A 68 -16.65 -8.90 15.24
N LYS A 69 -16.60 -8.84 13.91
CA LYS A 69 -16.82 -10.02 13.06
C LYS A 69 -15.76 -11.10 13.25
N LEU A 70 -14.49 -10.71 13.44
CA LEU A 70 -13.39 -11.64 13.69
C LEU A 70 -13.53 -12.31 15.07
N GLU A 71 -13.87 -11.54 16.11
CA GLU A 71 -14.12 -12.06 17.46
C GLU A 71 -15.28 -13.06 17.48
N PHE A 72 -16.39 -12.73 16.79
CA PHE A 72 -17.52 -13.65 16.65
C PHE A 72 -17.12 -14.98 15.99
N ILE A 73 -16.37 -14.92 14.88
CA ILE A 73 -15.92 -16.13 14.18
C ILE A 73 -14.98 -16.97 15.06
N LEU A 74 -14.07 -16.33 15.79
CA LEU A 74 -13.15 -17.02 16.70
C LEU A 74 -13.89 -17.73 17.85
N GLU A 75 -14.92 -17.09 18.42
CA GLU A 75 -15.77 -17.73 19.42
C GLU A 75 -16.55 -18.92 18.87
N GLU A 76 -17.07 -18.81 17.64
CA GLU A 76 -17.85 -19.89 17.03
C GLU A 76 -16.98 -21.13 16.73
N ILE A 77 -15.71 -20.91 16.36
CA ILE A 77 -14.73 -21.98 16.15
C ILE A 77 -14.34 -22.61 17.49
N SER A 78 -14.09 -21.80 18.53
CA SER A 78 -13.73 -22.31 19.86
C SER A 78 -14.81 -23.13 20.55
N LYS A 79 -16.09 -22.95 20.18
CA LYS A 79 -17.23 -23.73 20.72
C LYS A 79 -17.47 -25.04 19.97
N LYS A 80 -16.78 -25.28 18.84
CA LYS A 80 -16.91 -26.47 17.98
C LYS A 80 -15.78 -27.49 18.18
N GLU A 81 -14.78 -27.18 19.01
CA GLU A 81 -13.82 -28.14 19.59
C GLU A 81 -14.32 -28.62 20.96
#